data_AF-A0A0W1L123-F1
#
_entry.id   AF-A0A0W1L123-F1
#
_cell.length_a   1.000
_cell.length_b   1.000
_cell.length_c   1.000
_cell.angle_alpha   90.00
_cell.angle_beta   90.00
_cell.angle_gamma   90.00
#
_symmetry.space_group_name_H-M   'P 1'
#
loop_
_entity.id
_entity.type
_entity.pdbx_description
1 polymer ?
#
loop_
_entity_poly.entity_id
_entity_poly.type
_entity_poly.pdbx_seq_one_letter_code
_entity_poly.pdbx_strand_id
1 'polypeptide(L)'
;GLSTPRAPAEIIQGKVITNSGEDVTEQFQTGANIALELCKKNKVRFALLKESSPSCGRNTIYDGKHRGIKIEGLGLTAALLIKNGVQVFSEEQIPALIKALAL
;
A
#
# COMPACT_ATOMS: atom_id res chain seq x y z
N GLY A 1 -7.25 12.21 -0.88
CA GLY A 1 -6.87 13.64 -0.77
C GLY A 1 -5.90 14.12 -1.82
N LEU A 2 -5.14 13.24 -2.50
CA LEU A 2 -4.24 13.64 -3.59
C LEU A 2 -4.98 13.80 -4.92
N SER A 3 -4.46 14.63 -5.82
CA SER A 3 -4.99 14.86 -7.16
C SER A 3 -4.75 13.68 -8.12
N THR A 4 -5.39 13.75 -9.30
CA THR A 4 -5.08 12.90 -10.46
C THR A 4 -5.01 13.80 -11.71
N PRO A 5 -3.85 13.95 -12.38
CA PRO A 5 -2.56 13.34 -12.05
C PRO A 5 -1.94 13.93 -10.76
N ARG A 6 -0.88 13.29 -10.28
CA ARG A 6 -0.06 13.72 -9.13
C ARG A 6 1.39 13.27 -9.35
N ALA A 7 2.32 13.91 -8.66
CA ALA A 7 3.73 13.52 -8.69
C ALA A 7 3.95 12.08 -8.17
N PRO A 8 4.95 11.34 -8.70
CA PRO A 8 5.39 10.08 -8.10
C PRO A 8 5.91 10.32 -6.69
N ALA A 9 5.66 9.36 -5.79
CA ALA A 9 6.14 9.40 -4.41
C ALA A 9 6.68 8.03 -3.98
N GLU A 10 7.64 8.01 -3.07
CA GLU A 10 8.29 6.80 -2.55
C GLU A 10 8.44 6.89 -1.03
N ILE A 11 8.62 5.74 -0.38
CA ILE A 11 8.82 5.69 1.08
C ILE A 11 10.29 5.94 1.39
N ILE A 12 10.58 6.97 2.19
CA ILE A 12 11.92 7.33 2.67
C ILE A 12 11.86 7.41 4.19
N GLN A 13 12.53 6.49 4.89
CA GLN A 13 12.60 6.48 6.36
C GLN A 13 11.22 6.61 7.06
N GLY A 14 10.21 5.91 6.52
CA GLY A 14 8.84 5.90 7.08
C GLY A 14 7.95 7.07 6.63
N LYS A 15 8.46 8.00 5.83
CA LYS A 15 7.69 9.08 5.21
C LYS A 15 7.42 8.78 3.75
N VAL A 16 6.37 9.34 3.17
CA VAL A 16 6.09 9.27 1.72
C VAL A 16 6.45 10.61 1.09
N ILE A 17 7.53 10.64 0.32
CA ILE A 17 8.09 11.86 -0.26
C ILE A 17 7.96 11.81 -1.78
N THR A 18 7.56 12.91 -2.40
CA THR A 18 7.50 13.04 -3.86
C THR A 18 8.90 13.19 -4.48
N ASN A 19 9.01 12.98 -5.78
CA ASN A 19 10.26 13.26 -6.52
C ASN A 19 10.68 14.74 -6.51
N SER A 20 9.79 15.66 -6.15
CA SER A 20 10.08 17.08 -5.92
C SER A 20 10.42 17.42 -4.46
N GLY A 21 10.43 16.43 -3.56
CA GLY A 21 10.77 16.60 -2.15
C GLY A 21 9.60 16.96 -1.24
N GLU A 22 8.36 16.93 -1.74
CA GLU A 22 7.17 17.21 -0.94
C GLU A 22 6.82 16.02 -0.04
N ASP A 23 6.60 16.28 1.26
CA ASP A 23 6.16 15.27 2.21
C ASP A 23 4.63 15.10 2.12
N VAL A 24 4.19 14.00 1.51
CA VAL A 24 2.77 13.66 1.32
C VAL A 24 2.31 12.53 2.26
N THR A 25 3.04 12.32 3.35
CA THR A 25 2.78 11.22 4.30
C THR A 25 1.37 11.26 4.87
N GLU A 26 0.87 12.45 5.22
CA GLU A 26 -0.45 12.62 5.85
C GLU A 26 -1.58 12.14 4.92
N GLN A 27 -1.52 12.47 3.64
CA GLN A 27 -2.53 12.08 2.66
C GLN A 27 -2.53 10.56 2.44
N PHE A 28 -1.36 9.92 2.47
CA PHE A 28 -1.23 8.46 2.40
C PHE A 28 -1.75 7.77 3.67
N GLN A 29 -1.40 8.28 4.86
CA GLN A 29 -1.91 7.76 6.13
C GLN A 29 -3.44 7.91 6.23
N THR A 30 -3.98 9.05 5.82
CA THR A 30 -5.41 9.28 5.75
C THR A 30 -6.11 8.27 4.85
N GLY A 31 -5.56 8.03 3.64
CA GLY A 31 -6.09 7.02 2.72
C GLY A 31 -6.05 5.60 3.30
N ALA A 32 -4.95 5.23 3.95
CA ALA A 32 -4.80 3.93 4.61
C ALA A 32 -5.83 3.73 5.74
N ASN A 33 -6.05 4.74 6.57
CA ASN A 33 -7.06 4.69 7.64
C ASN A 33 -8.48 4.57 7.08
N ILE A 34 -8.82 5.31 6.01
CA ILE A 34 -10.12 5.15 5.34
C ILE A 34 -10.30 3.72 4.83
N ALA A 35 -9.28 3.13 4.21
CA ALA A 35 -9.33 1.74 3.74
C ALA A 35 -9.52 0.75 4.90
N LEU A 36 -8.84 0.95 6.03
CA LEU A 36 -9.00 0.13 7.22
C LEU A 36 -10.42 0.24 7.80
N GLU A 37 -10.98 1.45 7.90
CA GLU A 37 -12.34 1.64 8.40
C GLU A 37 -13.38 1.01 7.47
N LEU A 38 -13.18 1.08 6.16
CA LEU A 38 -13.99 0.33 5.20
C LEU A 38 -13.88 -1.18 5.41
N CYS A 39 -12.69 -1.71 5.68
CA CYS A 39 -12.51 -3.12 5.96
C CYS A 39 -13.24 -3.55 7.23
N LYS A 40 -13.08 -2.80 8.33
CA LYS A 40 -13.78 -3.06 9.60
C LYS A 40 -15.29 -3.02 9.45
N LYS A 41 -15.81 -1.96 8.82
CA LYS A 41 -17.25 -1.76 8.60
C LYS A 41 -17.89 -2.91 7.83
N ASN A 42 -17.19 -3.42 6.81
CA ASN A 42 -17.70 -4.47 5.93
C ASN A 42 -17.19 -5.87 6.30
N LYS A 43 -16.49 -6.02 7.44
CA LYS A 43 -15.87 -7.28 7.89
C LYS A 43 -15.00 -7.92 6.80
N VAL A 44 -14.28 -7.11 6.05
CA VAL A 44 -13.36 -7.55 4.99
C VAL A 44 -12.19 -8.28 5.65
N ARG A 45 -11.95 -9.53 5.22
CA ARG A 45 -10.83 -10.36 5.69
C ARG A 45 -9.63 -10.34 4.74
N PHE A 46 -9.86 -9.99 3.47
CA PHE A 46 -8.88 -10.08 2.39
C PHE A 46 -8.86 -8.79 1.55
N ALA A 47 -7.68 -8.32 1.18
CA ALA A 47 -7.51 -7.18 0.27
C ALA A 47 -6.57 -7.55 -0.88
N LEU A 48 -6.96 -7.23 -2.11
CA LEU A 48 -6.10 -7.32 -3.30
C LEU A 48 -5.62 -5.91 -3.66
N LEU A 49 -4.31 -5.66 -3.57
CA LEU A 49 -3.72 -4.34 -3.70
C LEU A 49 -2.63 -4.31 -4.79
N LYS A 50 -2.46 -3.17 -5.47
CA LYS A 50 -1.47 -3.00 -6.54
C LYS A 50 -0.03 -3.09 -6.02
N GLU A 51 0.78 -3.98 -6.61
CA GLU A 51 2.17 -4.22 -6.21
C GLU A 51 3.10 -3.00 -6.42
N SER A 52 4.16 -2.94 -5.61
CA SER A 52 5.25 -1.94 -5.63
C SER A 52 4.88 -0.49 -5.31
N SER A 53 3.59 -0.20 -5.06
CA SER A 53 3.12 1.15 -4.72
C SER A 53 3.53 1.56 -3.30
N PRO A 54 3.89 2.84 -3.04
CA PRO A 54 4.13 3.35 -1.67
C PRO A 54 2.89 3.25 -0.76
N SER A 55 1.68 3.11 -1.32
CA SER A 55 0.47 2.81 -0.54
C SER A 55 0.15 1.32 -0.52
N CYS A 56 0.16 0.69 -1.70
CA CYS A 56 -0.49 -0.60 -1.92
C CYS A 56 0.47 -1.79 -2.02
N GLY A 57 1.79 -1.55 -2.14
CA GLY A 57 2.79 -2.60 -2.34
C GLY A 57 2.75 -3.64 -1.22
N ARG A 58 2.79 -4.92 -1.60
CA ARG A 58 2.64 -6.05 -0.68
C ARG A 58 3.94 -6.83 -0.47
N ASN A 59 4.72 -7.00 -1.53
CA ASN A 59 5.99 -7.71 -1.44
C ASN A 59 7.16 -6.75 -1.65
N THR A 60 6.96 -5.73 -2.49
CA THR A 60 7.99 -4.73 -2.78
C THR A 60 7.46 -3.30 -2.69
N ILE A 61 8.39 -2.37 -2.54
CA ILE A 61 8.24 -0.92 -2.72
C ILE A 61 9.48 -0.38 -3.45
N TYR A 62 9.47 0.88 -3.88
CA TYR A 62 10.68 1.51 -4.44
C TYR A 62 11.68 1.91 -3.35
N ASP A 63 12.95 2.04 -3.73
CA ASP A 63 14.10 2.26 -2.83
C ASP A 63 14.16 3.66 -2.17
N GLY A 64 13.22 4.55 -2.48
CA GLY A 64 13.16 5.90 -1.92
C GLY A 64 14.09 6.89 -2.61
N LYS A 65 14.72 6.49 -3.73
CA LYS A 65 15.68 7.34 -4.47
C LYS A 65 15.17 7.74 -5.84
N HIS A 66 13.94 7.38 -6.22
CA HIS A 66 13.36 7.72 -7.52
C HIS A 66 14.18 7.24 -8.73
N ARG A 67 14.79 6.06 -8.61
CA ARG A 67 15.59 5.42 -9.68
C ARG A 67 14.94 4.17 -10.27
N GLY A 68 13.69 3.89 -9.91
CA GLY A 68 12.96 2.71 -10.37
C GLY A 68 13.42 1.38 -9.77
N ILE A 69 14.29 1.41 -8.77
CA ILE A 69 14.78 0.22 -8.07
C ILE A 69 13.74 -0.22 -7.03
N LYS A 70 13.37 -1.49 -7.07
CA LYS A 70 12.46 -2.10 -6.11
C LYS A 70 13.23 -2.82 -5.02
N ILE A 71 12.74 -2.75 -3.80
CA ILE A 71 13.23 -3.44 -2.62
C ILE A 71 12.09 -4.18 -1.93
N GLU A 72 12.41 -5.20 -1.12
CA GLU A 72 11.41 -5.85 -0.27
C GLU A 72 10.81 -4.83 0.70
N GLY A 73 9.48 -4.85 0.84
CA GLY A 73 8.79 -3.94 1.73
C GLY A 73 7.29 -3.85 1.48
N LEU A 74 6.62 -3.09 2.35
CA LEU A 74 5.18 -2.88 2.35
C LEU A 74 4.85 -1.40 2.12
N GLY A 75 3.85 -1.14 1.30
CA GLY A 75 3.20 0.17 1.23
C GLY A 75 2.41 0.47 2.50
N LEU A 76 2.15 1.76 2.77
CA LEU A 76 1.51 2.20 4.01
C LEU A 76 0.14 1.54 4.26
N THR A 77 -0.72 1.46 3.23
CA THR A 77 -2.04 0.82 3.34
C THR A 77 -1.90 -0.68 3.56
N ALA A 78 -1.02 -1.35 2.80
CA ALA A 78 -0.78 -2.78 2.97
C ALA A 78 -0.30 -3.11 4.40
N ALA A 79 0.69 -2.37 4.90
CA ALA A 79 1.23 -2.54 6.25
C ALA A 79 0.15 -2.33 7.33
N LEU A 80 -0.66 -1.27 7.20
CA LEU A 80 -1.73 -0.97 8.16
C LEU A 80 -2.81 -2.06 8.17
N LEU A 81 -3.25 -2.52 7.00
CA LEU A 81 -4.26 -3.57 6.89
C LEU A 81 -3.77 -4.90 7.48
N ILE A 82 -2.52 -5.31 7.17
CA ILE A 82 -1.90 -6.51 7.74
C ILE A 82 -1.84 -6.43 9.27
N LYS A 83 -1.39 -5.28 9.81
CA LYS A 83 -1.31 -5.05 11.26
C LYS A 83 -2.67 -5.18 11.95
N ASN A 84 -3.77 -4.96 11.24
CA ASN A 84 -5.14 -5.05 11.76
C ASN A 84 -5.86 -6.34 11.35
N GLY A 85 -5.13 -7.37 10.92
CA GLY A 85 -5.68 -8.71 10.68
C GLY A 85 -6.35 -8.89 9.31
N VAL A 86 -6.25 -7.93 8.40
CA VAL A 86 -6.66 -8.11 6.99
C VAL A 86 -5.51 -8.76 6.23
N GLN A 87 -5.78 -9.89 5.59
CA GLN A 87 -4.79 -10.56 4.74
C GLN A 87 -4.68 -9.83 3.41
N VAL A 88 -3.49 -9.32 3.10
CA VAL A 88 -3.24 -8.55 1.88
C VAL A 88 -2.49 -9.41 0.86
N PHE A 89 -2.95 -9.35 -0.39
CA PHE A 89 -2.36 -9.99 -1.56
C PHE A 89 -2.08 -8.94 -2.64
N SER A 90 -1.06 -9.15 -3.46
CA SER A 90 -0.91 -8.39 -4.71
C SER A 90 -1.53 -9.10 -5.90
N GLU A 91 -1.63 -8.39 -7.04
CA GLU A 91 -2.08 -8.98 -8.31
C GLU A 91 -1.20 -10.17 -8.77
N GLU A 92 0.04 -10.26 -8.29
CA GLU A 92 0.93 -11.40 -8.54
C GLU A 92 0.57 -12.63 -7.69
N GLN A 93 -0.26 -12.46 -6.66
CA GLN A 93 -0.66 -13.49 -5.70
C GLN A 93 -2.13 -13.91 -5.85
N ILE A 94 -2.76 -13.62 -6.99
CA ILE A 94 -4.16 -13.99 -7.27
C ILE A 94 -4.44 -15.49 -7.04
N PRO A 95 -3.60 -16.45 -7.48
CA PRO A 95 -3.84 -17.86 -7.18
C PRO A 95 -3.86 -18.19 -5.68
N ALA A 96 -3.03 -17.52 -4.88
CA ALA A 96 -3.02 -17.69 -3.43
C ALA A 96 -4.26 -17.07 -2.78
N LEU A 97 -4.72 -15.91 -3.27
CA LEU A 97 -5.98 -15.30 -2.83
C LEU A 97 -7.18 -16.21 -3.12
N ILE A 98 -7.26 -16.79 -4.33
CA ILE A 98 -8.34 -17.73 -4.69
C ILE A 98 -8.37 -18.93 -3.72
N LYS A 99 -7.19 -19.50 -3.40
CA LYS A 99 -7.10 -20.59 -2.42
C LYS A 99 -7.57 -20.16 -1.03
N ALA A 100 -7.20 -18.95 -0.59
CA ALA A 100 -7.61 -18.42 0.71
C ALA A 100 -9.12 -18.14 0.81
N LEU A 101 -9.77 -17.80 -0.31
CA LEU A 101 -11.22 -17.58 -0.37
C LEU A 101 -12.05 -18.87 -0.34
N ALA A 102 -11.44 -20.01 -0.69
CA ALA A 102 -12.10 -21.32 -0.69
C ALA A 102 -12.21 -21.95 0.71
N LEU A 103 -11.68 -21.26 1.75
CA LEU A 103 -11.68 -21.66 3.16
C LEU A 103 -12.60 -20.76 3.99
#